data_AF-A0A7S3KFI4-F1
#
_entry.id   AF-A0A7S3KFI4-F1
#
_cell.length_a   1.000
_cell.length_b   1.000
_cell.length_c   1.000
_cell.angle_alpha   90.00
_cell.angle_beta   90.00
_cell.angle_gamma   90.00
#
_symmetry.space_group_name_H-M   'P 1'
#
loop_
_entity.id
_entity.type
_entity.pdbx_description
1 polymer ?
#
loop_
_entity_poly.entity_id
_entity_poly.type
_entity_poly.pdbx_seq_one_letter_code
_entity_poly.pdbx_strand_id
1 'polypeptide(L)'
;FIMQDALLILTKKSVNKFKDAIISFLPLSCQVNDLNDIVNKFVTDEEQAKLDEDPYHTSQDPIPLFSIDLVLEEGGESPQYSVDPGDVVSNIMQIFDTGIEKLQEVSQLEQKIMPHLFKKETGMQIKATKRPRTEPVKGDPNDKRVMEDENLWVWDAYSHLRSELVRAIYPMDDFISC
;
A
#
# COMPACT_ATOMS: atom_id res chain seq x y z
N PHE A 1 15.84 7.72 23.76
CA PHE A 1 16.24 6.42 23.21
C PHE A 1 15.07 5.43 23.21
N ILE A 2 14.56 4.93 24.34
CA ILE A 2 13.45 3.93 24.35
C ILE A 2 12.14 4.39 23.65
N MET A 3 11.74 5.67 23.76
CA MET A 3 10.47 6.14 23.17
C MET A 3 10.55 6.53 21.68
N GLN A 4 11.74 6.93 21.18
CA GLN A 4 11.97 7.14 19.74
C GLN A 4 11.82 5.82 18.97
N ASP A 5 12.29 4.72 19.55
CA ASP A 5 12.13 3.38 18.99
C ASP A 5 10.65 2.94 19.01
N ALA A 6 9.90 3.26 20.07
CA ALA A 6 8.47 2.92 20.15
C ALA A 6 7.64 3.61 19.05
N LEU A 7 7.89 4.90 18.77
CA LEU A 7 7.18 5.62 17.71
C LEU A 7 7.55 5.07 16.32
N LEU A 8 8.83 4.76 16.07
CA LEU A 8 9.25 4.11 14.84
C LEU A 8 8.58 2.76 14.62
N ILE A 9 8.48 1.93 15.67
CA ILE A 9 7.80 0.63 15.63
C ILE A 9 6.31 0.80 15.31
N LEU A 10 5.63 1.76 15.94
CA LEU A 10 4.23 2.05 15.69
C LEU A 10 3.99 2.54 14.26
N THR A 11 4.85 3.43 13.76
CA THR A 11 4.82 3.92 12.38
C THR A 11 5.03 2.78 11.39
N LYS A 12 6.05 1.94 11.58
CA LYS A 12 6.28 0.75 10.75
C LYS A 12 5.07 -0.20 10.75
N LYS A 13 4.47 -0.43 11.91
CA LYS A 13 3.28 -1.29 12.03
C LYS A 13 2.08 -0.68 11.33
N SER A 14 1.87 0.64 11.45
CA SER A 14 0.77 1.35 10.81
C SER A 14 0.88 1.33 9.29
N VAL A 15 2.06 1.62 8.75
CA VAL A 15 2.31 1.64 7.30
C VAL A 15 2.16 0.24 6.71
N ASN A 16 2.71 -0.79 7.37
CA ASN A 16 2.53 -2.17 6.92
C ASN A 16 1.06 -2.59 6.97
N LYS A 17 0.33 -2.27 8.03
CA LYS A 17 -1.12 -2.56 8.10
C LYS A 17 -1.91 -1.88 7.00
N PHE A 18 -1.59 -0.63 6.67
CA PHE A 18 -2.24 0.07 5.56
C PHE A 18 -1.96 -0.66 4.23
N LYS A 19 -0.69 -0.97 3.96
CA LYS A 19 -0.27 -1.72 2.76
C LYS A 19 -0.96 -3.09 2.68
N ASP A 20 -0.91 -3.88 3.76
CA ASP A 20 -1.50 -5.21 3.83
C ASP A 20 -3.03 -5.17 3.67
N ALA A 21 -3.69 -4.18 4.26
CA ALA A 21 -5.13 -4.00 4.13
C ALA A 21 -5.54 -3.70 2.68
N ILE A 22 -4.84 -2.79 1.99
CA ILE A 22 -5.15 -2.51 0.59
C ILE A 22 -4.89 -3.73 -0.30
N ILE A 23 -3.75 -4.41 -0.10
CA ILE A 23 -3.39 -5.61 -0.86
C ILE A 23 -4.40 -6.75 -0.64
N SER A 24 -5.00 -6.88 0.55
CA SER A 24 -5.99 -7.93 0.82
C SER A 24 -7.27 -7.85 -0.02
N PHE A 25 -7.56 -6.69 -0.62
CA PHE A 25 -8.67 -6.52 -1.55
C PHE A 25 -8.30 -6.83 -3.01
N LEU A 26 -7.02 -7.06 -3.30
CA LEU A 26 -6.54 -7.33 -4.65
C LEU A 26 -6.51 -8.84 -4.90
N PRO A 27 -7.01 -9.32 -6.05
CA PRO A 27 -6.85 -10.72 -6.41
C PRO A 27 -5.37 -11.04 -6.68
N LEU A 28 -4.96 -12.25 -6.30
CA LEU A 28 -3.68 -12.85 -6.69
C LEU A 28 -3.61 -13.06 -8.20
N SER A 29 -4.73 -13.38 -8.85
CA SER A 29 -4.84 -13.42 -10.30
C SER A 29 -6.24 -13.09 -10.75
N CYS A 30 -6.36 -12.28 -11.81
CA CYS A 30 -7.61 -12.01 -12.51
C CYS A 30 -7.47 -12.55 -13.95
N GLN A 31 -8.38 -13.43 -14.35
CA GLN A 31 -8.50 -13.93 -15.71
C GLN A 31 -9.85 -13.51 -16.27
N VAL A 32 -9.81 -12.71 -17.33
CA VAL A 32 -11.00 -12.26 -18.07
C VAL A 32 -11.17 -13.19 -19.26
N ASN A 33 -12.15 -14.09 -19.20
CA ASN A 33 -12.44 -15.01 -20.30
C ASN A 33 -13.45 -14.41 -21.29
N ASP A 34 -14.46 -13.71 -20.76
CA ASP A 34 -15.53 -13.08 -21.52
C ASP A 34 -16.13 -11.91 -20.72
N LEU A 35 -16.97 -11.07 -21.36
CA LEU A 35 -17.69 -9.97 -20.73
C LEU A 35 -18.54 -10.40 -19.51
N ASN A 36 -18.95 -11.66 -19.48
CA ASN A 36 -19.76 -12.23 -18.41
C ASN A 36 -19.00 -13.25 -17.56
N ASP A 37 -17.72 -13.51 -17.84
CA ASP A 37 -16.92 -14.54 -17.15
C ASP A 37 -15.55 -13.98 -16.75
N ILE A 38 -15.47 -13.56 -15.48
CA ILE A 38 -14.25 -13.03 -14.86
C ILE A 38 -13.93 -13.90 -13.65
N VAL A 39 -12.77 -14.57 -13.69
CA VAL A 39 -12.31 -15.45 -12.62
C VAL A 39 -11.24 -14.74 -11.81
N ASN A 40 -11.58 -14.39 -10.58
CA ASN A 40 -10.67 -13.79 -9.60
C ASN A 40 -10.23 -14.84 -8.58
N LYS A 41 -8.93 -14.99 -8.36
CA LYS A 41 -8.38 -15.82 -7.28
C LYS A 41 -7.78 -14.93 -6.21
N PHE A 42 -8.24 -15.07 -4.97
CA PHE A 42 -7.77 -14.27 -3.82
C PHE A 42 -6.85 -15.04 -2.87
N VAL A 43 -6.90 -16.36 -2.90
CA VAL A 43 -6.09 -17.24 -2.06
C VAL A 43 -5.34 -18.25 -2.92
N THR A 44 -4.24 -18.76 -2.40
CA THR A 44 -3.51 -19.85 -3.06
C THR A 44 -4.31 -21.14 -3.01
N ASP A 45 -4.04 -22.07 -3.93
CA ASP A 45 -4.75 -23.36 -3.98
C ASP A 45 -4.57 -24.16 -2.65
N GLU A 46 -3.42 -24.00 -1.97
CA GLU A 46 -3.16 -24.62 -0.66
C GLU A 46 -3.96 -23.99 0.48
N GLU A 47 -4.19 -22.68 0.43
CA GLU A 47 -5.00 -21.97 1.41
C GLU A 47 -6.48 -22.23 1.19
N GLN A 48 -6.92 -22.26 -0.07
CA GLN A 48 -8.28 -22.65 -0.42
C GLN A 48 -8.60 -24.05 0.10
N ALA A 49 -7.70 -25.02 -0.10
CA ALA A 49 -7.89 -26.37 0.41
C ALA A 49 -8.06 -26.42 1.95
N LYS A 50 -7.32 -25.60 2.69
CA LYS A 50 -7.46 -25.50 4.15
C LYS A 50 -8.75 -24.80 4.58
N LEU A 51 -9.21 -23.82 3.80
CA LEU A 51 -10.48 -23.13 4.04
C LEU A 51 -11.67 -24.04 3.74
N ASP A 52 -11.58 -24.86 2.70
CA ASP A 52 -12.60 -25.84 2.32
C ASP A 52 -12.72 -26.99 3.34
N GLU A 53 -11.65 -27.29 4.09
CA GLU A 53 -11.67 -28.24 5.20
C GLU A 53 -12.34 -27.68 6.47
N ASP A 54 -12.52 -26.35 6.59
CA ASP A 54 -13.18 -25.72 7.73
C ASP A 54 -14.71 -25.67 7.53
N PRO A 55 -15.50 -26.46 8.29
CA PRO A 55 -16.95 -26.51 8.13
C PRO A 55 -17.67 -25.21 8.53
N TYR A 56 -16.97 -24.24 9.12
CA TYR A 56 -17.51 -22.93 9.47
C TYR A 56 -17.06 -21.83 8.49
N HIS A 57 -16.21 -22.14 7.51
CA HIS A 57 -15.80 -21.17 6.52
C HIS A 57 -16.93 -20.92 5.52
N THR A 58 -17.46 -19.70 5.51
CA THR A 58 -18.34 -19.24 4.45
C THR A 58 -17.45 -18.58 3.40
N SER A 59 -17.29 -19.25 2.26
CA SER A 59 -16.59 -18.71 1.09
C SER A 59 -17.38 -17.51 0.56
N GLN A 60 -17.07 -16.33 1.08
CA GLN A 60 -17.50 -15.05 0.53
C GLN A 60 -16.27 -14.38 -0.04
N ASP A 61 -16.31 -14.11 -1.35
CA ASP A 61 -15.28 -13.33 -1.99
C ASP A 61 -15.18 -11.95 -1.33
N PRO A 62 -13.97 -11.37 -1.25
CA PRO A 62 -13.79 -10.03 -0.73
C PRO A 62 -14.65 -9.02 -1.50
N ILE A 63 -15.33 -8.14 -0.76
CA ILE A 63 -16.06 -7.01 -1.36
C ILE A 63 -15.03 -6.08 -2.00
N PRO A 64 -15.18 -5.68 -3.28
CA PRO A 64 -14.21 -4.81 -3.93
C PRO A 64 -14.15 -3.44 -3.25
N LEU A 65 -12.94 -2.91 -3.08
CA LEU A 65 -12.73 -1.60 -2.47
C LEU A 65 -13.25 -0.48 -3.38
N PHE A 66 -13.16 -0.67 -4.69
CA PHE A 66 -13.65 0.23 -5.73
C PHE A 66 -14.21 -0.59 -6.90
N SER A 67 -15.24 -0.05 -7.57
CA SER A 67 -15.77 -0.57 -8.82
C SER A 67 -15.55 0.48 -9.92
N ILE A 68 -14.97 0.06 -11.05
CA ILE A 68 -14.83 0.89 -12.24
C ILE A 68 -15.75 0.31 -13.30
N ASP A 69 -16.60 1.16 -13.86
CA ASP A 69 -17.56 0.76 -14.88
C ASP A 69 -16.97 0.96 -16.27
N LEU A 70 -17.33 0.09 -17.22
CA LEU A 70 -17.06 0.30 -18.63
C LEU A 70 -18.26 0.98 -19.28
N VAL A 71 -18.00 2.10 -19.95
CA VAL A 71 -19.00 2.90 -20.65
C VAL A 71 -18.71 2.85 -22.15
N LEU A 72 -19.76 2.66 -22.93
CA LEU A 72 -19.72 2.77 -24.39
C LEU A 72 -20.26 4.16 -24.76
N GLU A 73 -19.41 5.05 -25.26
CA GLU A 73 -19.87 6.35 -25.76
C GLU A 73 -20.67 6.17 -27.07
N GLU A 74 -21.64 7.07 -27.32
CA GLU A 74 -22.45 7.04 -28.54
C GLU A 74 -21.56 7.27 -29.78
N GLY A 75 -21.24 6.20 -30.49
CA GLY A 75 -20.35 6.20 -31.66
C GLY A 75 -18.92 5.74 -31.39
N GLY A 76 -18.60 5.32 -30.17
CA GLY A 76 -17.32 4.69 -29.84
C GLY A 76 -17.24 3.25 -30.34
N GLU A 77 -16.16 2.90 -31.04
CA GLU A 77 -15.90 1.52 -31.50
C GLU A 77 -15.42 0.60 -30.36
N SER A 78 -14.98 1.16 -29.23
CA SER A 78 -14.45 0.41 -28.08
C SER A 78 -15.00 0.90 -26.74
N PRO A 79 -15.19 0.01 -25.76
CA PRO A 79 -15.56 0.37 -24.39
C PRO A 79 -14.42 1.14 -23.70
N GLN A 80 -14.76 2.16 -22.93
CA GLN A 80 -13.83 2.98 -22.15
C GLN A 80 -14.17 2.92 -20.67
N TYR A 81 -13.18 3.11 -19.80
CA TYR A 81 -13.41 3.21 -18.37
C TYR A 81 -14.15 4.49 -17.99
N SER A 82 -15.07 4.41 -17.03
CA SER A 82 -15.74 5.60 -16.44
C SER A 82 -14.76 6.48 -15.68
N VAL A 83 -13.71 5.87 -15.12
CA VAL A 83 -12.59 6.52 -14.43
C VAL A 83 -11.33 5.79 -14.83
N ASP A 84 -10.27 6.52 -15.17
CA ASP A 84 -8.98 5.91 -15.47
C ASP A 84 -8.48 5.08 -14.27
N PRO A 85 -8.19 3.77 -14.44
CA PRO A 85 -7.68 2.95 -13.35
C PRO A 85 -6.35 3.48 -12.77
N GLY A 86 -5.54 4.16 -13.59
CA GLY A 86 -4.31 4.83 -13.16
C GLY A 86 -4.54 5.97 -12.18
N ASP A 87 -5.67 6.68 -12.28
CA ASP A 87 -6.08 7.70 -11.30
C ASP A 87 -6.38 7.09 -9.94
N VAL A 88 -7.00 5.90 -9.89
CA VAL A 88 -7.24 5.18 -8.62
C VAL A 88 -5.92 4.82 -7.96
N VAL A 89 -4.97 4.28 -8.73
CA VAL A 89 -3.61 3.99 -8.23
C VAL A 89 -2.97 5.27 -7.69
N SER A 90 -3.00 6.35 -8.47
CA SER A 90 -2.39 7.63 -8.10
C SER A 90 -2.98 8.21 -6.81
N ASN A 91 -4.30 8.12 -6.64
CA ASN A 91 -5.00 8.56 -5.44
C ASN A 91 -4.57 7.76 -4.19
N ILE A 92 -4.49 6.42 -4.30
CA ILE A 92 -4.03 5.57 -3.18
C ILE A 92 -2.58 5.90 -2.82
N MET A 93 -1.70 6.10 -3.81
CA MET A 93 -0.32 6.48 -3.55
C MET A 93 -0.20 7.88 -2.93
N GLN A 94 -1.07 8.82 -3.31
CA GLN A 94 -1.14 10.14 -2.69
C GLN A 94 -1.60 10.06 -1.23
N ILE A 95 -2.56 9.19 -0.91
CA ILE A 95 -2.99 8.94 0.48
C ILE A 95 -1.83 8.38 1.30
N PHE A 96 -1.05 7.46 0.73
CA PHE A 96 0.15 6.93 1.38
C PHE A 96 1.15 8.05 1.70
N ASP A 97 1.50 8.87 0.71
CA ASP A 97 2.45 9.98 0.87
C ASP A 97 1.96 11.02 1.89
N THR A 98 0.68 11.42 1.79
CA THR A 98 0.05 12.35 2.75
C THR A 98 0.03 11.76 4.16
N GLY A 99 -0.25 10.46 4.30
CA GLY A 99 -0.22 9.76 5.58
C GLY A 99 1.17 9.79 6.22
N ILE A 100 2.22 9.55 5.43
CA ILE A 100 3.61 9.67 5.90
C ILE A 100 3.92 11.11 6.33
N GLU A 101 3.53 12.12 5.54
CA GLU A 101 3.72 13.54 5.89
C GLU A 101 3.02 13.92 7.20
N LYS A 102 1.76 13.50 7.38
CA LYS A 102 1.01 13.74 8.62
C LYS A 102 1.61 13.04 9.83
N LEU A 103 2.23 11.88 9.67
CA LEU A 103 2.98 11.24 10.74
C LEU A 103 4.22 12.04 11.17
N GLN A 104 4.75 12.94 10.32
CA GLN A 104 5.85 13.85 10.66
C GLN A 104 5.39 15.04 11.50
N GLU A 105 4.13 15.45 11.37
CA GLU A 105 3.54 16.57 12.10
C GLU A 105 3.22 16.21 13.58
N VAL A 106 3.30 14.93 13.96
CA VAL A 106 3.03 14.47 15.33
C VAL A 106 4.09 15.06 16.28
N SER A 107 3.71 16.16 16.94
CA SER A 107 4.53 16.82 17.97
C SER A 107 4.91 15.83 19.07
N GLN A 108 6.15 15.89 19.57
CA GLN A 108 6.58 15.09 20.73
C GLN A 108 5.63 15.35 21.91
N LEU A 109 4.76 14.38 22.23
CA LEU A 109 3.88 14.43 23.40
C LEU A 109 4.68 14.65 24.69
N GLU A 110 5.92 14.18 24.74
CA GLU A 110 6.87 14.34 25.84
C GLU A 110 7.11 15.81 26.21
N GLN A 111 7.21 16.70 25.22
CA GLN A 111 7.42 18.14 25.46
C GLN A 111 6.16 18.81 26.02
N LYS A 112 4.96 18.34 25.63
CA LYS A 112 3.69 18.83 26.18
C LYS A 112 3.41 18.30 27.59
N ILE A 113 3.83 17.07 27.90
CA ILE A 113 3.57 16.41 29.19
C ILE A 113 4.63 16.77 30.23
N MET A 114 5.88 17.02 29.82
CA MET A 114 7.00 17.32 30.74
C MET A 114 7.76 18.61 30.38
N PRO A 115 7.08 19.78 30.37
CA PRO A 115 7.70 21.05 29.99
C PRO A 115 8.88 21.45 30.89
N HIS A 116 8.94 20.96 32.13
CA HIS A 116 10.00 21.29 33.09
C HIS A 116 11.29 20.48 32.94
N LEU A 117 11.27 19.34 32.22
CA LEU A 117 12.46 18.51 31.94
C LEU A 117 13.18 18.94 30.65
N PHE A 118 12.49 19.63 29.74
CA PHE A 118 13.05 20.13 28.49
C PHE A 118 13.23 21.65 28.57
N LYS A 119 14.42 22.11 28.99
CA LYS A 119 14.74 23.54 29.20
C LYS A 119 14.77 24.40 27.92
N LYS A 120 14.55 23.83 26.74
CA LYS A 120 14.43 24.56 25.48
C LYS A 120 13.44 23.85 24.58
N GLU A 121 12.48 24.60 24.06
CA GLU A 121 11.77 24.29 22.82
C GLU A 121 12.78 24.37 21.66
N THR A 122 13.74 23.45 21.59
CA THR A 122 14.33 23.12 20.31
C THR A 122 13.24 22.38 19.57
N GLY A 123 12.74 22.94 18.47
CA GLY A 123 11.82 22.32 17.52
C GLY A 123 12.38 21.04 16.88
N MET A 124 12.80 20.10 17.72
CA MET A 124 13.12 18.72 17.39
C MET A 124 11.79 18.04 17.16
N GLN A 125 11.27 18.25 15.95
CA GLN A 125 10.41 17.27 15.32
C GLN A 125 11.11 15.92 15.44
N ILE A 126 10.35 14.87 15.76
CA ILE A 126 10.87 13.51 15.70
C ILE A 126 11.46 13.34 14.30
N LYS A 127 12.59 12.63 14.17
CA LYS A 127 13.07 12.18 12.85
C LYS A 127 12.03 11.21 12.30
N ALA A 128 10.93 11.76 11.83
CA ALA A 128 9.84 11.01 11.26
C ALA A 128 10.33 10.52 9.90
N THR A 129 10.05 9.25 9.64
CA THR A 129 10.52 8.59 8.44
C THR A 129 10.02 9.33 7.21
N LYS A 130 10.95 9.72 6.34
CA LYS A 130 10.66 10.42 5.09
C LYS A 130 10.71 9.42 3.98
N ARG A 131 9.72 9.42 3.09
CA ARG A 131 9.86 8.66 1.84
C ARG A 131 11.05 9.26 1.07
N PRO A 132 12.07 8.46 0.72
CA PRO A 132 13.15 8.89 -0.15
C PRO A 132 12.58 9.32 -1.51
N ARG A 133 13.13 10.39 -2.10
CA ARG A 133 12.72 10.84 -3.45
C ARG A 133 13.28 9.95 -4.55
N THR A 134 14.34 9.22 -4.24
CA THR A 134 15.06 8.30 -5.11
C THR A 134 15.25 6.99 -4.39
N GLU A 135 15.32 5.88 -5.13
CA GLU A 135 15.60 4.56 -4.57
C GLU A 135 16.87 4.62 -3.68
N PRO A 136 16.77 4.28 -2.39
CA PRO A 136 17.92 4.31 -1.50
C PRO A 136 18.93 3.23 -1.86
N VAL A 137 20.20 3.50 -1.62
CA VAL A 137 21.26 2.51 -1.79
C VAL A 137 21.04 1.38 -0.79
N LYS A 138 20.77 0.18 -1.29
CA LYS A 138 20.81 -1.04 -0.47
C LYS A 138 22.25 -1.25 -0.04
N GLY A 139 22.51 -1.20 1.26
CA GLY A 139 23.84 -1.52 1.80
C GLY A 139 24.21 -2.95 1.40
N ASP A 140 25.46 -3.18 1.02
CA ASP A 140 25.96 -4.54 0.85
C ASP A 140 26.10 -5.17 2.24
N PRO A 141 25.46 -6.33 2.53
CA PRO A 141 25.62 -7.03 3.81
C PRO A 141 27.08 -7.31 4.20
N ASN A 142 27.99 -7.33 3.22
CA ASN A 142 29.42 -7.57 3.43
C ASN A 142 30.27 -6.30 3.61
N ASP A 143 29.74 -5.10 3.31
CA ASP A 143 30.46 -3.84 3.49
C ASP A 143 29.85 -2.98 4.60
N LYS A 144 30.39 -3.12 5.81
CA LYS A 144 30.00 -2.36 7.01
C LYS A 144 30.20 -0.84 6.90
N ARG A 145 30.81 -0.33 5.82
CA ARG A 145 30.98 1.11 5.59
C ARG A 145 29.76 1.75 4.93
N VAL A 146 28.94 0.97 4.22
CA VAL A 146 27.71 1.45 3.60
C VAL A 146 26.57 1.24 4.59
N MET A 147 26.22 2.29 5.34
CA MET A 147 25.03 2.25 6.18
C MET A 147 23.79 2.26 5.30
N GLU A 148 22.88 1.32 5.52
CA GLU A 148 21.56 1.32 4.91
C GLU A 148 20.77 2.58 5.30
N ASP A 149 20.03 3.15 4.34
CA ASP A 149 19.13 4.27 4.65
C ASP A 149 18.05 3.80 5.62
N GLU A 150 17.89 4.50 6.74
CA GLU A 150 16.86 4.22 7.77
C GLU A 150 15.43 4.22 7.19
N ASN A 151 15.21 4.82 6.01
CA ASN A 151 13.93 4.91 5.33
C ASN A 151 13.76 3.92 4.16
N LEU A 152 14.70 3.01 3.93
CA LEU A 152 14.59 1.98 2.88
C LEU A 152 13.27 1.20 2.96
N TRP A 153 12.83 0.85 4.17
CA TRP A 153 11.58 0.14 4.40
C TRP A 153 10.33 0.91 3.93
N VAL A 154 10.34 2.25 3.96
CA VAL A 154 9.24 3.09 3.46
C VAL A 154 9.20 3.03 1.95
N TRP A 155 10.38 3.08 1.32
CA TRP A 155 10.51 2.92 -0.13
C TRP A 155 10.04 1.56 -0.60
N ASP A 156 10.45 0.49 0.10
CA ASP A 156 10.03 -0.88 -0.23
C ASP A 156 8.51 -1.05 -0.07
N ALA A 157 7.93 -0.52 1.01
CA ALA A 157 6.48 -0.57 1.22
C ALA A 157 5.71 0.20 0.14
N TYR A 158 6.19 1.39 -0.24
CA TYR A 158 5.60 2.20 -1.31
C TYR A 158 5.69 1.48 -2.67
N SER A 159 6.87 0.96 -2.99
CA SER A 159 7.12 0.30 -4.28
C SER A 159 6.33 -0.99 -4.42
N HIS A 160 6.25 -1.78 -3.34
CA HIS A 160 5.45 -3.00 -3.30
C HIS A 160 3.95 -2.68 -3.48
N LEU A 161 3.41 -1.72 -2.74
CA LEU A 161 2.01 -1.30 -2.89
C LEU A 161 1.70 -0.86 -4.33
N ARG A 162 2.58 -0.03 -4.91
CA ARG A 162 2.42 0.44 -6.30
C ARG A 162 2.46 -0.72 -7.29
N SER A 163 3.40 -1.64 -7.14
CA SER A 163 3.55 -2.80 -8.02
C SER A 163 2.28 -3.67 -8.01
N GLU A 164 1.72 -3.94 -6.83
CA GLU A 164 0.49 -4.73 -6.70
C GLU A 164 -0.74 -4.02 -7.28
N LEU A 165 -0.88 -2.72 -7.04
CA LEU A 165 -1.97 -1.93 -7.62
C LEU A 165 -1.90 -1.87 -9.15
N VAL A 166 -0.70 -1.65 -9.70
CA VAL A 166 -0.47 -1.65 -11.15
C VAL A 166 -0.75 -3.03 -11.75
N ARG A 167 -0.30 -4.10 -11.09
CA ARG A 167 -0.60 -5.47 -11.50
C ARG A 167 -2.10 -5.76 -11.57
N ALA A 168 -2.88 -5.20 -10.64
CA ALA A 168 -4.32 -5.44 -10.56
C ALA A 168 -5.12 -4.76 -11.69
N ILE A 169 -4.63 -3.66 -12.27
CA ILE A 169 -5.35 -2.92 -13.33
C ILE A 169 -5.05 -3.44 -14.74
N TYR A 170 -3.95 -4.17 -14.95
CA TYR A 170 -3.53 -4.67 -16.26
C TYR A 170 -4.48 -5.66 -16.95
N PRO A 171 -5.07 -6.67 -16.27
CA PRO A 171 -5.83 -7.73 -16.94
C PRO A 171 -7.02 -7.22 -17.77
N MET A 172 -7.65 -6.12 -17.34
CA MET A 172 -8.77 -5.52 -18.06
C MET A 172 -8.28 -4.65 -19.23
N ASP A 173 -7.13 -3.98 -19.07
CA ASP A 173 -6.50 -3.20 -20.15
C ASP A 173 -6.06 -4.10 -21.32
N ASP A 174 -5.50 -5.27 -20.99
CA ASP A 174 -5.16 -6.31 -21.96
C ASP A 174 -6.41 -6.83 -22.70
N PHE A 175 -7.54 -7.01 -22.00
CA PHE A 175 -8.79 -7.48 -22.59
C PHE A 175 -9.42 -6.46 -23.53
N ILE A 176 -9.44 -5.17 -23.16
CA ILE A 176 -10.02 -4.09 -23.99
C ILE A 176 -9.16 -3.80 -25.23
N SER A 177 -7.85 -4.06 -25.15
CA SER A 177 -6.90 -3.83 -26.24
C SER A 177 -6.84 -4.97 -27.28
N CYS A 178 -7.46 -6.12 -27.01
CA CYS A 178 -7.55 -7.28 -27.93
C CYS A 178 -8.73 -7.16 -28.90
#